data_AF-A0A519L3W1-F1
#
_entry.id   AF-A0A519L3W1-F1
#
_cell.length_a   1.000
_cell.length_b   1.000
_cell.length_c   1.000
_cell.angle_alpha   90.00
_cell.angle_beta   90.00
_cell.angle_gamma   90.00
#
_symmetry.space_group_name_H-M   'P 1'
#
loop_
_entity.id
_entity.type
_entity.pdbx_description
1 polymer ?
#
loop_
_entity_poly.entity_id
_entity_poly.type
_entity_poly.pdbx_seq_one_letter_code
_entity_poly.pdbx_strand_id
1 'polypeptide(L)'
;MAEPIRSVLVVGGGTAGWMAAAALNSALGPHCKVRLVESDEIGIVGVGEATVPTVRDFNNLIRLNEAEFMRETRATLKLGIEFVDWGRKGTAYFHPFGTFGGGATLGEFAQTWLTLNQRGLKGDVTDWSICAQAAKRGRVGARQADPRSPYLNLYTAFHFDAGLYALYLRKVCEARGVERIEGKITEVVQRPEDGFVNGVKLADERVLEADLFIDCTGFRGLLIEGAMKAGFEDWSHWLPMNRAVAMPCAPVPGITPYTRSTAMDAGWRWRIPLQHRIGNGHVYCSDHIDDETALNQLVEGLDGEAMADPRVIKFQTGKRKAFWAKNVCALGLATGFIEPLESTSIHLIHVGIAKMLQHFPDRDFSPVNIDIYNRRMEREVQQVRDFVILHYHASERDDSEFWRRVRDMPIPDTLAERVEAFRDRGMIYQVAADEYFSMASWMAVMVGQGIEPRIANPLYRFQNLERAAEGFERVRTTFAQAAEALPTHEAFLKAENLWKTA
;
A
#
# COMPACT_ATOMS: atom_id res chain seq x y z
N MET A 1 -39.58 6.61 -7.95
CA MET A 1 -38.26 6.88 -7.34
C MET A 1 -37.63 5.53 -7.06
N ALA A 2 -36.36 5.33 -7.42
CA ALA A 2 -35.67 4.08 -7.14
C ALA A 2 -35.60 3.83 -5.62
N GLU A 3 -35.71 2.57 -5.22
CA GLU A 3 -35.71 2.21 -3.80
C GLU A 3 -34.29 2.28 -3.22
N PRO A 4 -34.07 2.91 -2.06
CA PRO A 4 -32.75 2.99 -1.46
C PRO A 4 -32.29 1.62 -0.92
N ILE A 5 -30.98 1.40 -0.88
CA ILE A 5 -30.37 0.29 -0.14
C ILE A 5 -30.68 0.45 1.35
N ARG A 6 -31.25 -0.59 1.97
CA ARG A 6 -31.62 -0.61 3.40
C ARG A 6 -30.77 -1.58 4.21
N SER A 7 -30.07 -2.49 3.55
CA SER A 7 -29.24 -3.48 4.22
C SER A 7 -27.97 -3.78 3.42
N VAL A 8 -26.83 -3.81 4.13
CA VAL A 8 -25.54 -4.23 3.59
C VAL A 8 -25.02 -5.39 4.42
N LEU A 9 -24.57 -6.46 3.75
CA LEU A 9 -23.85 -7.57 4.38
C LEU A 9 -22.41 -7.59 3.89
N VAL A 10 -21.48 -7.36 4.82
CA VAL A 10 -20.04 -7.57 4.60
C VAL A 10 -19.72 -9.03 4.86
N VAL A 11 -19.15 -9.71 3.87
CA VAL A 11 -18.90 -11.15 3.91
C VAL A 11 -17.40 -11.40 3.97
N GLY A 12 -16.93 -11.87 5.12
CA GLY A 12 -15.51 -11.99 5.44
C GLY A 12 -15.03 -10.84 6.34
N GLY A 13 -14.23 -11.20 7.34
CA GLY A 13 -13.69 -10.29 8.34
C GLY A 13 -12.31 -9.74 7.99
N GLY A 14 -11.43 -9.75 8.99
CA GLY A 14 -10.07 -9.22 8.87
C GLY A 14 -10.05 -7.73 8.49
N THR A 15 -8.91 -7.27 7.97
CA THR A 15 -8.73 -5.84 7.64
C THR A 15 -9.74 -5.34 6.60
N ALA A 16 -9.98 -6.09 5.52
CA ALA A 16 -10.90 -5.68 4.46
C ALA A 16 -12.35 -5.57 4.95
N GLY A 17 -12.84 -6.60 5.66
CA GLY A 17 -14.21 -6.64 6.19
C GLY A 17 -14.47 -5.52 7.19
N TRP A 18 -13.59 -5.39 8.20
CA TRP A 18 -13.78 -4.40 9.25
C TRP A 18 -13.56 -2.96 8.77
N MET A 19 -12.68 -2.72 7.80
CA MET A 19 -12.58 -1.40 7.15
C MET A 19 -13.86 -1.06 6.38
N ALA A 20 -14.40 -2.00 5.60
CA ALA A 20 -15.64 -1.80 4.85
C ALA A 20 -16.82 -1.52 5.77
N ALA A 21 -16.99 -2.32 6.83
CA ALA A 21 -18.06 -2.16 7.80
C ALA A 21 -17.97 -0.79 8.52
N ALA A 22 -16.77 -0.38 8.94
CA ALA A 22 -16.56 0.91 9.60
C ALA A 22 -16.96 2.08 8.70
N ALA A 23 -16.52 2.07 7.44
CA ALA A 23 -16.79 3.14 6.48
C ALA A 23 -18.26 3.20 6.07
N LEU A 24 -18.87 2.06 5.75
CA LEU A 24 -20.28 1.97 5.41
C LEU A 24 -21.18 2.42 6.54
N ASN A 25 -20.92 1.97 7.77
CA ASN A 25 -21.71 2.37 8.93
C ASN A 25 -21.57 3.88 9.22
N SER A 26 -20.36 4.44 9.05
CA SER A 26 -20.14 5.88 9.21
C SER A 26 -20.82 6.72 8.12
N ALA A 27 -20.90 6.22 6.88
CA ALA A 27 -21.47 6.96 5.76
C ALA A 27 -23.01 6.86 5.69
N LEU A 28 -23.57 5.68 5.98
CA LEU A 28 -25.01 5.41 5.83
C LEU A 28 -25.81 5.72 7.10
N GLY A 29 -25.14 5.70 8.26
CA GLY A 29 -25.75 6.00 9.55
C GLY A 29 -27.00 5.13 9.82
N PRO A 30 -28.06 5.69 10.43
CA PRO A 30 -29.24 4.91 10.82
C PRO A 30 -30.14 4.50 9.65
N HIS A 31 -29.83 4.92 8.41
CA HIS A 31 -30.71 4.70 7.26
C HIS A 31 -30.54 3.33 6.59
N CYS A 32 -29.44 2.63 6.90
CA CYS A 32 -29.11 1.31 6.36
C CYS A 32 -28.48 0.42 7.44
N LYS A 33 -28.96 -0.81 7.56
CA LYS A 33 -28.40 -1.79 8.49
C LYS A 33 -27.12 -2.41 7.92
N VAL A 34 -25.99 -2.23 8.60
CA VAL A 34 -24.72 -2.86 8.24
C VAL A 34 -24.47 -4.07 9.15
N ARG A 35 -24.28 -5.24 8.54
CA ARG A 35 -23.89 -6.48 9.22
C ARG A 35 -22.58 -7.00 8.65
N LEU A 36 -21.80 -7.71 9.46
CA LEU A 36 -20.61 -8.42 9.02
C LEU A 36 -20.69 -9.87 9.45
N VAL A 37 -20.41 -10.79 8.54
CA VAL A 37 -20.27 -12.22 8.84
C VAL A 37 -18.81 -12.66 8.66
N GLU A 38 -18.24 -13.27 9.69
CA GLU A 38 -16.89 -13.86 9.70
C GLU A 38 -16.89 -15.17 10.49
N SER A 39 -15.84 -15.99 10.29
CA SER A 39 -15.66 -17.25 11.01
C SER A 39 -14.30 -17.28 11.68
N ASP A 40 -14.27 -17.63 12.96
CA ASP A 40 -13.04 -17.73 13.74
C ASP A 40 -12.18 -18.94 13.28
N GLU A 41 -12.76 -19.89 12.53
CA GLU A 41 -12.04 -20.99 11.87
C GLU A 41 -11.18 -20.53 10.69
N ILE A 42 -11.47 -19.37 10.10
CA ILE A 42 -10.80 -18.90 8.89
C ILE A 42 -9.76 -17.85 9.30
N GLY A 43 -8.50 -18.28 9.38
CA GLY A 43 -7.39 -17.40 9.75
C GLY A 43 -7.21 -16.24 8.78
N ILE A 44 -6.88 -15.06 9.32
CA ILE A 44 -6.48 -13.90 8.53
C ILE A 44 -5.12 -14.14 7.88
N VAL A 45 -4.93 -13.75 6.61
CA VAL A 45 -3.64 -13.91 5.91
C VAL A 45 -2.53 -13.07 6.57
N GLY A 46 -2.90 -12.03 7.34
CA GLY A 46 -1.95 -11.22 8.12
C GLY A 46 -1.03 -10.34 7.26
N VAL A 47 -1.47 -9.97 6.05
CA VAL A 47 -0.71 -9.11 5.13
C VAL A 47 -1.05 -7.64 5.40
N GLY A 48 -0.06 -6.75 5.29
CA GLY A 48 -0.29 -5.30 5.34
C GLY A 48 0.12 -4.64 6.65
N GLU A 49 1.20 -5.07 7.28
CA GLU A 49 1.74 -4.41 8.48
C GLU A 49 2.38 -3.04 8.17
N ALA A 50 2.53 -2.67 6.90
CA ALA A 50 2.96 -1.35 6.46
C ALA A 50 1.87 -0.70 5.61
N THR A 51 1.73 0.62 5.75
CA THR A 51 0.75 1.42 5.03
C THR A 51 1.39 2.59 4.29
N VAL A 52 0.54 3.42 3.71
CA VAL A 52 0.88 4.65 2.99
C VAL A 52 -0.01 5.80 3.48
N PRO A 53 0.34 7.08 3.23
CA PRO A 53 -0.29 8.22 3.93
C PRO A 53 -1.81 8.28 3.84
N THR A 54 -2.43 7.77 2.76
CA THR A 54 -3.89 7.73 2.59
C THR A 54 -4.63 6.96 3.71
N VAL A 55 -3.93 6.13 4.49
CA VAL A 55 -4.53 5.47 5.67
C VAL A 55 -5.00 6.49 6.72
N ARG A 56 -4.35 7.66 6.82
CA ARG A 56 -4.78 8.74 7.72
C ARG A 56 -6.11 9.32 7.27
N ASP A 57 -6.31 9.48 5.96
CA ASP A 57 -7.58 9.94 5.39
C ASP A 57 -8.71 8.95 5.69
N PHE A 58 -8.43 7.64 5.57
CA PHE A 58 -9.37 6.60 5.97
C PHE A 58 -9.70 6.68 7.47
N ASN A 59 -8.68 6.74 8.34
CA ASN A 59 -8.89 6.84 9.78
C ASN A 59 -9.70 8.09 10.16
N ASN A 60 -9.51 9.21 9.45
CA ASN A 60 -10.31 10.42 9.62
C ASN A 60 -11.76 10.23 9.15
N LEU A 61 -11.97 9.60 7.99
CA LEU A 61 -13.31 9.26 7.47
C LEU A 61 -14.12 8.48 8.50
N ILE A 62 -13.51 7.47 9.12
CA ILE A 62 -14.14 6.66 10.17
C ILE A 62 -13.90 7.21 11.58
N ARG A 63 -13.41 8.45 11.71
CA ARG A 63 -13.27 9.18 12.99
C ARG A 63 -12.56 8.36 14.08
N LEU A 64 -11.43 7.75 13.76
CA LEU A 64 -10.58 7.09 14.76
C LEU A 64 -9.76 8.12 15.53
N ASN A 65 -9.57 7.85 16.83
CA ASN A 65 -8.56 8.55 17.59
C ASN A 65 -7.20 7.95 17.25
N GLU A 66 -6.31 8.73 16.63
CA GLU A 66 -5.00 8.23 16.18
C GLU A 66 -4.15 7.65 17.33
N ALA A 67 -4.13 8.31 18.48
CA ALA A 67 -3.34 7.84 19.62
C ALA A 67 -3.87 6.52 20.18
N GLU A 68 -5.19 6.37 20.29
CA GLU A 68 -5.80 5.08 20.66
C GLU A 68 -5.49 4.01 19.62
N PHE A 69 -5.72 4.30 18.34
CA PHE A 69 -5.41 3.40 17.22
C PHE A 69 -3.95 2.91 17.28
N MET A 70 -2.98 3.82 17.43
CA MET A 70 -1.58 3.45 17.47
C MET A 70 -1.24 2.58 18.68
N ARG A 71 -1.81 2.87 19.86
CA ARG A 71 -1.60 2.07 21.06
C ARG A 71 -2.22 0.67 20.94
N GLU A 72 -3.46 0.59 20.47
CA GLU A 72 -4.18 -0.68 20.36
C GLU A 72 -3.61 -1.59 19.26
N THR A 73 -2.96 -1.02 18.25
CA THR A 73 -2.35 -1.77 17.13
C THR A 73 -0.83 -1.89 17.20
N ARG A 74 -0.23 -1.40 18.30
CA ARG A 74 1.23 -1.36 18.54
C ARG A 74 1.99 -0.70 17.38
N ALA A 75 1.40 0.35 16.83
CA ALA A 75 1.87 0.97 15.60
C ALA A 75 3.13 1.83 15.79
N THR A 76 3.91 1.96 14.74
CA THR A 76 4.98 2.95 14.61
C THR A 76 4.69 3.86 13.41
N LEU A 77 5.49 4.91 13.24
CA LEU A 77 5.38 5.83 12.10
C LEU A 77 6.27 5.35 10.96
N LYS A 78 5.81 5.55 9.73
CA LYS A 78 6.54 5.27 8.49
C LYS A 78 6.73 6.56 7.71
N LEU A 79 7.94 6.80 7.21
CA LEU A 79 8.33 7.95 6.38
C LEU A 79 8.64 7.56 4.93
N GLY A 80 8.74 6.27 4.63
CA GLY A 80 9.07 5.76 3.30
C GLY A 80 9.51 4.30 3.34
N ILE A 81 10.15 3.87 2.26
CA ILE A 81 10.73 2.54 2.10
C ILE A 81 12.21 2.68 1.72
N GLU A 82 13.07 1.96 2.43
CA GLU A 82 14.48 1.76 2.03
C GLU A 82 14.57 0.52 1.16
N PHE A 83 15.09 0.67 -0.05
CA PHE A 83 15.32 -0.43 -1.00
C PHE A 83 16.81 -0.74 -1.02
N VAL A 84 17.16 -1.95 -0.60
CA VAL A 84 18.54 -2.46 -0.53
C VAL A 84 18.74 -3.51 -1.60
N ASP A 85 19.83 -3.39 -2.35
CA ASP A 85 20.27 -4.29 -3.40
C ASP A 85 19.32 -4.42 -4.61
N TRP A 86 18.39 -3.48 -4.81
CA TRP A 86 17.43 -3.53 -5.93
C TRP A 86 18.01 -3.07 -7.26
N GLY A 87 18.67 -1.90 -7.31
CA GLY A 87 19.34 -1.41 -8.52
C GLY A 87 20.56 -2.26 -8.86
N ARG A 88 21.51 -2.34 -7.93
CA ARG A 88 22.71 -3.19 -7.96
C ARG A 88 23.00 -3.76 -6.57
N LYS A 89 23.66 -4.91 -6.48
CA LYS A 89 24.18 -5.42 -5.19
C LYS A 89 25.13 -4.40 -4.54
N GLY A 90 25.02 -4.22 -3.24
CA GLY A 90 25.79 -3.27 -2.44
C GLY A 90 25.27 -1.83 -2.49
N THR A 91 24.12 -1.58 -3.11
CA THR A 91 23.52 -0.24 -3.20
C THR A 91 22.21 -0.16 -2.42
N ALA A 92 21.86 1.05 -1.98
CA ALA A 92 20.57 1.31 -1.38
C ALA A 92 20.04 2.68 -1.80
N TYR A 93 18.72 2.79 -1.94
CA TYR A 93 18.03 4.05 -2.16
C TYR A 93 16.79 4.14 -1.29
N PHE A 94 16.20 5.34 -1.20
CA PHE A 94 15.02 5.59 -0.38
C PHE A 94 13.88 6.14 -1.23
N HIS A 95 12.70 5.53 -1.10
CA HIS A 95 11.43 6.07 -1.61
C HIS A 95 10.71 6.77 -0.45
N PRO A 96 10.87 8.10 -0.30
CA PRO A 96 10.21 8.85 0.77
C PRO A 96 8.75 9.14 0.42
N PHE A 97 7.93 9.31 1.46
CA PHE A 97 6.66 10.01 1.30
C PHE A 97 6.85 11.51 1.05
N GLY A 98 5.85 12.13 0.43
CA GLY A 98 5.83 13.57 0.18
C GLY A 98 6.46 13.95 -1.16
N THR A 99 7.12 15.11 -1.19
CA THR A 99 7.72 15.68 -2.39
C THR A 99 9.20 15.98 -2.16
N PHE A 100 9.93 16.16 -3.26
CA PHE A 100 11.27 16.72 -3.23
C PHE A 100 11.22 18.26 -3.36
N GLY A 101 12.08 18.95 -2.63
CA GLY A 101 12.18 20.41 -2.64
C GLY A 101 11.18 21.13 -1.73
N GLY A 102 11.08 22.45 -1.92
CA GLY A 102 10.30 23.36 -1.07
C GLY A 102 8.83 23.57 -1.48
N GLY A 103 8.30 22.85 -2.47
CA GLY A 103 6.89 22.95 -2.90
C GLY A 103 6.66 23.44 -4.33
N ALA A 104 5.38 23.67 -4.66
CA ALA A 104 4.80 23.77 -6.00
C ALA A 104 5.12 25.07 -6.76
N THR A 105 6.40 25.32 -7.06
CA THR A 105 6.71 26.12 -8.24
C THR A 105 6.39 25.29 -9.49
N LEU A 106 5.75 25.91 -10.49
CA LEU A 106 5.24 25.24 -11.69
C LEU A 106 6.35 24.43 -12.37
N GLY A 107 6.30 23.12 -12.13
CA GLY A 107 7.01 22.06 -12.85
C GLY A 107 8.52 22.23 -12.96
N GLU A 108 9.29 22.13 -11.86
CA GLU A 108 10.74 22.28 -12.07
C GLU A 108 11.74 21.60 -11.11
N PHE A 109 11.36 20.90 -10.02
CA PHE A 109 12.39 20.24 -9.18
C PHE A 109 13.20 19.20 -9.96
N ALA A 110 12.55 18.19 -10.54
CA ALA A 110 13.25 17.05 -11.16
C ALA A 110 14.20 17.49 -12.29
N GLN A 111 13.73 18.41 -13.10
CA GLN A 111 14.43 18.88 -14.30
C GLN A 111 15.48 19.96 -13.97
N THR A 112 15.26 20.81 -12.95
CA THR A 112 16.30 21.70 -12.42
C THR A 112 17.38 20.89 -11.71
N TRP A 113 17.00 19.90 -10.90
CA TRP A 113 17.93 18.96 -10.27
C TRP A 113 18.78 18.26 -11.31
N LEU A 114 18.18 17.72 -12.38
CA LEU A 114 18.91 17.06 -13.47
C LEU A 114 19.84 18.04 -14.21
N THR A 115 19.38 19.27 -14.47
CA THR A 115 20.20 20.31 -15.12
C THR A 115 21.42 20.69 -14.27
N LEU A 116 21.24 20.82 -12.96
CA LEU A 116 22.32 21.11 -12.02
C LEU A 116 23.24 19.89 -11.82
N ASN A 117 22.70 18.67 -11.78
CA ASN A 117 23.47 17.42 -11.69
C ASN A 117 24.40 17.25 -12.90
N GLN A 118 23.92 17.53 -14.11
CA GLN A 118 24.74 17.56 -15.33
C GLN A 118 25.86 18.61 -15.31
N ARG A 119 25.78 19.59 -14.39
CA ARG A 119 26.81 20.61 -14.15
C ARG A 119 27.64 20.34 -12.89
N GLY A 120 27.50 19.16 -12.29
CA GLY A 120 28.31 18.72 -11.16
C GLY A 120 27.74 19.03 -9.78
N LEU A 121 26.44 19.32 -9.65
CA LEU A 121 25.76 19.31 -8.35
C LEU A 121 26.04 17.98 -7.64
N LYS A 122 26.45 18.06 -6.37
CA LYS A 122 26.71 16.89 -5.53
C LYS A 122 25.51 16.64 -4.63
N GLY A 123 25.27 15.37 -4.31
CA GLY A 123 24.21 14.94 -3.40
C GLY A 123 23.28 13.92 -4.03
N ASP A 124 22.55 13.23 -3.17
CA ASP A 124 21.52 12.29 -3.57
C ASP A 124 20.17 13.02 -3.67
N VAL A 125 19.24 12.59 -4.54
CA VAL A 125 17.92 13.23 -4.65
C VAL A 125 17.18 13.33 -3.30
N THR A 126 17.44 12.39 -2.39
CA THR A 126 16.90 12.35 -1.02
C THR A 126 17.42 13.45 -0.10
N ASP A 127 18.48 14.16 -0.48
CA ASP A 127 18.97 15.36 0.21
C ASP A 127 17.93 16.50 0.21
N TRP A 128 16.98 16.46 -0.73
CA TRP A 128 15.87 17.40 -0.83
C TRP A 128 14.53 16.82 -0.39
N SER A 129 14.52 15.78 0.45
CA SER A 129 13.31 15.25 1.08
C SER A 129 13.42 15.28 2.60
N ILE A 130 12.52 16.01 3.26
CA ILE A 130 12.48 16.03 4.73
C ILE A 130 12.19 14.64 5.31
N CYS A 131 11.35 13.83 4.66
CA CYS A 131 11.06 12.47 5.08
C CYS A 131 12.30 11.56 4.99
N ALA A 132 13.06 11.63 3.89
CA ALA A 132 14.28 10.84 3.76
C ALA A 132 15.36 11.28 4.76
N GLN A 133 15.54 12.59 4.96
CA GLN A 133 16.50 13.12 5.93
C GLN A 133 16.14 12.74 7.37
N ALA A 134 14.86 12.76 7.74
CA ALA A 134 14.39 12.30 9.05
C ALA A 134 14.55 10.78 9.20
N ALA A 135 14.21 10.02 8.16
CA ALA A 135 14.32 8.56 8.16
C ALA A 135 15.75 8.07 8.36
N LYS A 136 16.71 8.64 7.62
CA LYS A 136 18.15 8.35 7.74
C LYS A 136 18.70 8.56 9.16
N ARG A 137 18.05 9.42 9.95
CA ARG A 137 18.46 9.77 11.32
C ARG A 137 17.68 9.02 12.41
N GLY A 138 16.72 8.15 12.04
CA GLY A 138 15.86 7.47 13.01
C GLY A 138 14.93 8.43 13.78
N ARG A 139 14.57 9.56 13.17
CA ARG A 139 13.80 10.64 13.79
C ARG A 139 12.45 10.83 13.10
N VAL A 140 11.47 11.30 13.86
CA VAL A 140 10.09 11.54 13.38
C VAL A 140 9.49 12.77 14.06
N GLY A 141 8.39 13.28 13.51
CA GLY A 141 7.65 14.38 14.10
C GLY A 141 6.27 14.57 13.50
N ALA A 142 5.56 15.57 14.03
CA ALA A 142 4.28 16.00 13.49
C ALA A 142 4.48 16.88 12.25
N ARG A 143 3.65 16.64 11.22
CA ARG A 143 3.52 17.53 10.07
C ARG A 143 2.96 18.88 10.53
N GLN A 144 3.47 19.97 9.95
CA GLN A 144 2.96 21.32 10.20
C GLN A 144 2.22 21.87 8.98
N ALA A 145 1.15 22.63 9.18
CA ALA A 145 0.35 23.19 8.09
C ALA A 145 0.90 24.52 7.53
N ASP A 146 1.82 25.20 8.23
CA ASP A 146 2.43 26.44 7.76
C ASP A 146 3.26 26.18 6.48
N PRO A 147 2.95 26.84 5.35
CA PRO A 147 3.71 26.68 4.10
C PRO A 147 5.20 27.02 4.20
N ARG A 148 5.61 27.77 5.23
CA ARG A 148 7.01 28.14 5.49
C ARG A 148 7.75 27.13 6.34
N SER A 149 7.02 26.19 6.96
CA SER A 149 7.63 25.18 7.82
C SER A 149 8.39 24.16 6.98
N PRO A 150 9.62 23.76 7.40
CA PRO A 150 10.31 22.64 6.77
C PRO A 150 9.56 21.31 6.97
N TYR A 151 8.64 21.25 7.92
CA TYR A 151 7.83 20.07 8.21
C TYR A 151 6.52 20.01 7.42
N LEU A 152 6.27 20.92 6.47
CA LEU A 152 5.10 20.90 5.59
C LEU A 152 4.97 19.58 4.83
N ASN A 153 6.10 19.04 4.38
CA ASN A 153 6.18 17.82 3.58
C ASN A 153 6.57 16.58 4.41
N LEU A 154 6.53 16.65 5.75
CA LEU A 154 6.80 15.51 6.63
C LEU A 154 5.57 14.59 6.70
N TYR A 155 5.25 13.94 5.58
CA TYR A 155 4.15 12.99 5.50
C TYR A 155 4.53 11.68 6.19
N THR A 156 3.62 11.15 7.01
CA THR A 156 3.79 9.87 7.68
C THR A 156 2.64 8.93 7.36
N ALA A 157 2.94 7.64 7.35
CA ALA A 157 1.98 6.55 7.44
C ALA A 157 2.28 5.73 8.70
N PHE A 158 1.76 4.51 8.78
CA PHE A 158 1.94 3.63 9.93
C PHE A 158 2.54 2.29 9.53
N HIS A 159 3.34 1.73 10.43
CA HIS A 159 3.45 0.29 10.56
C HIS A 159 2.54 -0.15 11.70
N PHE A 160 1.77 -1.23 11.56
CA PHE A 160 0.93 -1.76 12.66
C PHE A 160 0.71 -3.26 12.53
N ASP A 161 0.30 -3.88 13.64
CA ASP A 161 -0.16 -5.27 13.61
C ASP A 161 -1.54 -5.36 12.95
N ALA A 162 -1.62 -6.05 11.81
CA ALA A 162 -2.85 -6.18 11.04
C ALA A 162 -3.96 -6.96 11.79
N GLY A 163 -3.59 -7.92 12.64
CA GLY A 163 -4.52 -8.66 13.49
C GLY A 163 -5.09 -7.77 14.60
N LEU A 164 -4.23 -7.03 15.30
CA LEU A 164 -4.69 -6.05 16.29
C LEU A 164 -5.51 -4.93 15.65
N TYR A 165 -5.20 -4.52 14.42
CA TYR A 165 -6.00 -3.54 13.69
C TYR A 165 -7.40 -4.06 13.37
N ALA A 166 -7.53 -5.31 12.91
CA ALA A 166 -8.84 -5.92 12.68
C ALA A 166 -9.66 -6.00 13.99
N LEU A 167 -9.04 -6.41 15.11
CA LEU A 167 -9.68 -6.45 16.42
C LEU A 167 -10.09 -5.05 16.92
N TYR A 168 -9.24 -4.05 16.73
CA TYR A 168 -9.54 -2.67 17.07
C TYR A 168 -10.72 -2.13 16.25
N LEU A 169 -10.71 -2.34 14.93
CA LEU A 169 -11.83 -1.93 14.07
C LEU A 169 -13.11 -2.68 14.42
N ARG A 170 -13.04 -3.97 14.76
CA ARG A 170 -14.18 -4.73 15.27
C ARG A 170 -14.80 -4.06 16.49
N LYS A 171 -13.99 -3.77 17.52
CA LYS A 171 -14.42 -3.05 18.73
C LYS A 171 -15.10 -1.72 18.37
N VAL A 172 -14.51 -0.94 17.46
CA VAL A 172 -15.06 0.35 17.01
C VAL A 172 -16.39 0.17 16.29
N CYS A 173 -16.50 -0.84 15.42
CA CYS A 173 -17.72 -1.11 14.64
C CYS A 173 -18.87 -1.59 15.52
N GLU A 174 -18.62 -2.55 16.41
CA GLU A 174 -19.63 -3.08 17.36
C GLU A 174 -20.15 -1.95 18.27
N ALA A 175 -19.25 -1.11 18.80
CA ALA A 175 -19.63 0.06 19.61
C ALA A 175 -20.47 1.11 18.84
N ARG A 176 -20.46 1.06 17.51
CA ARG A 176 -21.21 1.96 16.61
C ARG A 176 -22.39 1.28 15.94
N GLY A 177 -22.79 0.10 16.41
CA GLY A 177 -24.02 -0.59 15.98
C GLY A 177 -23.88 -1.52 14.78
N VAL A 178 -22.66 -1.81 14.31
CA VAL A 178 -22.45 -2.90 13.35
C VAL A 178 -22.66 -4.23 14.07
N GLU A 179 -23.56 -5.05 13.54
CA GLU A 179 -23.82 -6.39 14.06
C GLU A 179 -22.81 -7.39 13.46
N ARG A 180 -21.99 -7.98 14.32
CA ARG A 180 -21.14 -9.14 13.98
C ARG A 180 -21.96 -10.42 14.06
N ILE A 181 -21.86 -11.24 13.03
CA ILE A 181 -22.43 -12.58 12.97
C ILE A 181 -21.28 -13.56 12.84
N GLU A 182 -21.09 -14.40 13.86
CA GLU A 182 -20.20 -15.55 13.74
C GLU A 182 -20.91 -16.62 12.92
N GLY A 183 -20.18 -17.18 11.94
CA GLY A 183 -20.60 -18.38 11.25
C GLY A 183 -19.84 -18.65 9.96
N LYS A 184 -19.76 -19.93 9.62
CA LYS A 184 -19.19 -20.42 8.36
C LYS A 184 -20.27 -20.45 7.28
N ILE A 185 -20.01 -19.79 6.15
CA ILE A 185 -20.91 -19.80 5.00
C ILE A 185 -20.73 -21.11 4.23
N THR A 186 -21.86 -21.78 3.99
CA THR A 186 -21.96 -23.03 3.24
C THR A 186 -22.49 -22.82 1.83
N GLU A 187 -23.33 -21.81 1.60
CA GLU A 187 -23.99 -21.57 0.31
C GLU A 187 -24.21 -20.07 0.04
N VAL A 188 -24.14 -19.67 -1.23
CA VAL A 188 -24.57 -18.35 -1.70
C VAL A 188 -25.88 -18.53 -2.45
N VAL A 189 -26.94 -17.87 -1.99
CA VAL A 189 -28.30 -17.99 -2.55
C VAL A 189 -28.48 -16.88 -3.58
N GLN A 190 -28.61 -17.25 -4.86
CA GLN A 190 -28.89 -16.32 -5.95
C GLN A 190 -30.36 -16.36 -6.36
N ARG A 191 -30.89 -15.21 -6.73
CA ARG A 191 -32.22 -15.08 -7.34
C ARG A 191 -32.22 -15.71 -8.74
N PRO A 192 -33.11 -16.68 -9.04
CA PRO A 192 -33.12 -17.34 -10.35
C PRO A 192 -33.41 -16.40 -11.53
N GLU A 193 -34.17 -15.33 -11.30
CA GLU A 193 -34.67 -14.43 -12.34
C GLU A 193 -33.61 -13.49 -12.91
N ASP A 194 -32.67 -13.03 -12.08
CA ASP A 194 -31.68 -12.02 -12.47
C ASP A 194 -30.26 -12.33 -12.01
N GLY A 195 -30.06 -13.41 -11.25
CA GLY A 195 -28.75 -13.84 -10.76
C GLY A 195 -28.13 -12.93 -9.69
N PHE A 196 -28.88 -11.99 -9.11
CA PHE A 196 -28.42 -11.23 -7.94
C PHE A 196 -28.28 -12.13 -6.73
N VAL A 197 -27.39 -11.77 -5.80
CA VAL A 197 -27.31 -12.48 -4.52
C VAL A 197 -28.50 -12.06 -3.66
N ASN A 198 -29.31 -13.03 -3.21
CA ASN A 198 -30.37 -12.79 -2.24
C ASN A 198 -29.84 -12.89 -0.80
N GLY A 199 -28.94 -13.83 -0.54
CA GLY A 199 -28.37 -14.06 0.79
C GLY A 199 -27.24 -15.08 0.81
N VAL A 200 -26.68 -15.29 2.00
CA VAL A 200 -25.70 -16.35 2.27
C VAL A 200 -26.25 -17.28 3.36
N LYS A 201 -26.11 -18.59 3.17
CA LYS A 201 -26.52 -19.60 4.13
C LYS A 201 -25.34 -20.00 5.01
N LEU A 202 -25.55 -20.04 6.32
CA LEU A 202 -24.57 -20.48 7.30
C LEU A 202 -24.68 -21.98 7.55
N ALA A 203 -23.65 -22.56 8.16
CA ALA A 203 -23.62 -23.96 8.57
C ALA A 203 -24.70 -24.34 9.60
N ASP A 204 -25.24 -23.36 10.32
CA ASP A 204 -26.37 -23.53 11.24
C ASP A 204 -27.74 -23.27 10.59
N GLU A 205 -27.78 -23.29 9.25
CA GLU A 205 -28.96 -23.13 8.41
C GLU A 205 -29.58 -21.72 8.40
N ARG A 206 -29.06 -20.75 9.16
CA ARG A 206 -29.50 -19.35 9.05
C ARG A 206 -29.17 -18.80 7.67
N VAL A 207 -30.11 -18.06 7.08
CA VAL A 207 -29.90 -17.32 5.83
C VAL A 207 -29.81 -15.83 6.14
N LEU A 208 -28.71 -15.21 5.72
CA LEU A 208 -28.47 -13.79 5.87
C LEU A 208 -28.73 -13.07 4.55
N GLU A 209 -29.89 -12.43 4.43
CA GLU A 209 -30.28 -11.65 3.24
C GLU A 209 -29.81 -10.19 3.33
N ALA A 210 -29.53 -9.53 2.22
CA ALA A 210 -29.22 -8.10 2.17
C ALA A 210 -29.49 -7.52 0.76
N ASP A 211 -29.54 -6.19 0.64
CA ASP A 211 -29.67 -5.54 -0.67
C ASP A 211 -28.31 -5.50 -1.39
N LEU A 212 -27.25 -5.12 -0.68
CA LEU A 212 -25.87 -5.02 -1.18
C LEU A 212 -24.94 -5.94 -0.39
N PHE A 213 -24.05 -6.65 -1.08
CA PHE A 213 -23.06 -7.54 -0.50
C PHE A 213 -21.65 -7.03 -0.78
N ILE A 214 -20.80 -7.05 0.25
CA ILE A 214 -19.38 -6.71 0.13
C ILE A 214 -18.56 -7.97 0.29
N ASP A 215 -17.85 -8.39 -0.77
CA ASP A 215 -17.01 -9.59 -0.73
C ASP A 215 -15.62 -9.25 -0.19
N CYS A 216 -15.36 -9.66 1.05
CA CYS A 216 -14.08 -9.57 1.75
C CYS A 216 -13.53 -10.98 2.08
N THR A 217 -13.94 -12.02 1.36
CA THR A 217 -13.64 -13.43 1.68
C THR A 217 -12.24 -13.93 1.32
N GLY A 218 -11.32 -13.00 1.05
CA GLY A 218 -9.95 -13.34 0.72
C GLY A 218 -9.79 -13.83 -0.73
N PHE A 219 -8.72 -14.57 -1.00
CA PHE A 219 -8.45 -15.19 -2.31
C PHE A 219 -9.59 -16.08 -2.83
N ARG A 220 -10.45 -16.59 -1.93
CA ARG A 220 -11.60 -17.42 -2.28
C ARG A 220 -12.59 -16.68 -3.17
N GLY A 221 -12.76 -15.36 -2.99
CA GLY A 221 -13.73 -14.55 -3.73
C GLY A 221 -15.11 -15.20 -3.78
N LEU A 222 -15.63 -15.63 -2.63
CA LEU A 222 -16.81 -16.48 -2.49
C LEU A 222 -18.01 -15.94 -3.28
N LEU A 223 -18.21 -14.62 -3.25
CA LEU A 223 -19.32 -13.99 -3.97
C LEU A 223 -18.89 -13.56 -5.37
N ILE A 224 -17.80 -12.79 -5.49
CA ILE A 224 -17.42 -12.15 -6.75
C ILE A 224 -16.93 -13.15 -7.79
N GLU A 225 -16.14 -14.15 -7.38
CA GLU A 225 -15.71 -15.23 -8.26
C GLU A 225 -16.67 -16.41 -8.17
N GLY A 226 -17.04 -16.82 -6.96
CA GLY A 226 -17.86 -18.00 -6.74
C GLY A 226 -19.27 -17.87 -7.33
N ALA A 227 -20.01 -16.81 -7.00
CA ALA A 227 -21.39 -16.62 -7.44
C ALA A 227 -21.50 -15.75 -8.71
N MET A 228 -20.77 -14.63 -8.79
CA MET A 228 -20.86 -13.70 -9.92
C MET A 228 -20.00 -14.09 -11.12
N LYS A 229 -19.07 -15.05 -10.96
CA LYS A 229 -18.18 -15.53 -12.03
C LYS A 229 -17.41 -14.40 -12.71
N ALA A 230 -16.94 -13.42 -11.94
CA ALA A 230 -16.23 -12.26 -12.46
C ALA A 230 -14.95 -12.64 -13.26
N GLY A 231 -14.34 -13.78 -12.94
CA GLY A 231 -13.12 -14.26 -13.57
C GLY A 231 -11.88 -13.53 -13.06
N PHE A 232 -10.72 -14.11 -13.36
CA PHE A 232 -9.40 -13.64 -12.93
C PHE A 232 -8.50 -13.37 -14.13
N GLU A 233 -7.66 -12.34 -14.01
CA GLU A 233 -6.61 -11.98 -14.95
C GLU A 233 -5.27 -12.20 -14.28
N ASP A 234 -4.49 -13.14 -14.84
CA ASP A 234 -3.20 -13.56 -14.33
C ASP A 234 -2.08 -12.62 -14.81
N TRP A 235 -1.30 -12.11 -13.86
CA TRP A 235 -0.16 -11.23 -14.11
C TRP A 235 1.19 -11.85 -13.73
N SER A 236 1.25 -13.16 -13.46
CA SER A 236 2.49 -13.87 -13.12
C SER A 236 3.55 -13.83 -14.22
N HIS A 237 3.18 -13.51 -15.46
CA HIS A 237 4.14 -13.28 -16.55
C HIS A 237 4.96 -11.99 -16.38
N TRP A 238 4.46 -11.01 -15.61
CA TRP A 238 5.19 -9.80 -15.23
C TRP A 238 5.68 -9.82 -13.78
N LEU A 239 4.89 -10.39 -12.87
CA LEU A 239 5.18 -10.42 -11.44
C LEU A 239 5.15 -11.88 -10.96
N PRO A 240 6.26 -12.63 -11.16
CA PRO A 240 6.28 -14.08 -11.00
C PRO A 240 6.33 -14.57 -9.54
N MET A 241 6.38 -13.65 -8.57
CA MET A 241 6.30 -14.00 -7.16
C MET A 241 4.99 -14.76 -6.86
N ASN A 242 5.09 -15.84 -6.10
CA ASN A 242 3.95 -16.73 -5.83
C ASN A 242 3.99 -17.38 -4.43
N ARG A 243 5.02 -17.07 -3.64
CA ARG A 243 5.19 -17.50 -2.27
C ARG A 243 5.66 -16.37 -1.39
N ALA A 244 5.30 -16.45 -0.12
CA ALA A 244 5.97 -15.72 0.93
C ALA A 244 6.12 -16.61 2.16
N VAL A 245 7.17 -16.38 2.95
CA VAL A 245 7.29 -16.92 4.31
C VAL A 245 7.42 -15.75 5.27
N ALA A 246 6.60 -15.71 6.31
CA ALA A 246 6.58 -14.65 7.30
C ALA A 246 6.96 -15.18 8.69
N MET A 247 7.79 -14.44 9.42
CA MET A 247 8.25 -14.80 10.75
C MET A 247 8.61 -13.53 11.56
N PRO A 248 7.89 -13.21 12.64
CA PRO A 248 8.25 -12.10 13.50
C PRO A 248 9.50 -12.42 14.32
N CYS A 249 10.25 -11.39 14.69
CA CYS A 249 11.36 -11.51 15.65
C CYS A 249 11.27 -10.48 16.77
N ALA A 250 12.01 -10.72 17.85
CA ALA A 250 12.14 -9.83 18.99
C ALA A 250 12.60 -8.44 18.53
N PRO A 251 12.10 -7.36 19.15
CA PRO A 251 12.53 -6.01 18.81
C PRO A 251 13.97 -5.79 19.25
N VAL A 252 14.70 -4.95 18.49
CA VAL A 252 16.04 -4.46 18.85
C VAL A 252 16.00 -2.97 19.18
N PRO A 253 16.99 -2.43 19.92
CA PRO A 253 17.06 -0.99 20.19
C PRO A 253 17.07 -0.14 18.91
N GLY A 254 16.32 0.95 18.90
CA GLY A 254 16.25 1.87 17.76
C GLY A 254 15.18 1.47 16.74
N ILE A 255 14.04 2.16 16.80
CA ILE A 255 12.95 1.96 15.83
C ILE A 255 13.27 2.78 14.58
N THR A 256 13.39 2.09 13.45
CA THR A 256 13.56 2.74 12.15
C THR A 256 12.21 3.26 11.65
N PRO A 257 12.09 4.54 11.25
CA PRO A 257 10.82 5.10 10.81
C PRO A 257 10.51 4.79 9.34
N TYR A 258 10.85 3.59 8.87
CA TYR A 258 10.67 3.15 7.49
C TYR A 258 10.57 1.63 7.41
N THR A 259 9.95 1.15 6.33
CA THR A 259 10.01 -0.25 5.92
C THR A 259 11.32 -0.48 5.17
N ARG A 260 11.99 -1.62 5.39
CA ARG A 260 13.12 -2.02 4.53
C ARG A 260 12.69 -3.16 3.61
N SER A 261 13.04 -3.03 2.34
CA SER A 261 12.92 -4.04 1.30
C SER A 261 14.32 -4.41 0.81
N THR A 262 14.75 -5.66 1.03
CA THR A 262 16.07 -6.14 0.62
C THR A 262 15.91 -7.19 -0.47
N ALA A 263 16.44 -6.90 -1.67
CA ALA A 263 16.43 -7.82 -2.80
C ALA A 263 17.33 -9.05 -2.55
N MET A 264 16.75 -10.24 -2.69
CA MET A 264 17.40 -11.54 -2.52
C MET A 264 17.67 -12.18 -3.89
N ASP A 265 18.15 -13.43 -3.92
CA ASP A 265 18.52 -14.09 -5.19
C ASP A 265 17.32 -14.36 -6.11
N ALA A 266 16.15 -14.66 -5.56
CA ALA A 266 14.92 -14.96 -6.31
C ALA A 266 13.66 -14.35 -5.65
N GLY A 267 13.79 -13.13 -5.14
CA GLY A 267 12.73 -12.46 -4.40
C GLY A 267 13.27 -11.30 -3.57
N TRP A 268 12.61 -11.01 -2.46
CA TRP A 268 13.03 -9.96 -1.53
C TRP A 268 12.49 -10.20 -0.12
N ARG A 269 13.14 -9.61 0.88
CA ARG A 269 12.69 -9.61 2.27
C ARG A 269 12.14 -8.26 2.68
N TRP A 270 11.07 -8.28 3.47
CA TRP A 270 10.62 -7.10 4.20
C TRP A 270 11.07 -7.14 5.65
N ARG A 271 11.25 -5.95 6.22
CA ARG A 271 11.44 -5.70 7.65
C ARG A 271 10.58 -4.51 8.07
N ILE A 272 9.64 -4.74 8.99
CA ILE A 272 8.62 -3.79 9.42
C ILE A 272 8.68 -3.63 10.95
N PRO A 273 9.12 -2.47 11.47
CA PRO A 273 9.28 -2.28 12.90
C PRO A 273 7.96 -1.89 13.59
N LEU A 274 7.54 -2.67 14.58
CA LEU A 274 6.42 -2.37 15.48
C LEU A 274 6.94 -2.03 16.89
N GLN A 275 6.06 -1.59 17.79
CA GLN A 275 6.49 -1.22 19.16
C GLN A 275 7.02 -2.39 20.00
N HIS A 276 6.68 -3.63 19.65
CA HIS A 276 6.88 -4.81 20.50
C HIS A 276 7.51 -6.01 19.78
N ARG A 277 7.75 -5.88 18.47
CA ARG A 277 8.38 -6.89 17.61
C ARG A 277 8.80 -6.25 16.30
N ILE A 278 9.52 -7.00 15.47
CA ILE A 278 9.74 -6.67 14.07
C ILE A 278 9.05 -7.74 13.23
N GLY A 279 8.19 -7.30 12.30
CA GLY A 279 7.60 -8.16 11.29
C GLY A 279 8.59 -8.38 10.16
N ASN A 280 8.90 -9.64 9.87
CA ASN A 280 9.79 -10.01 8.77
C ASN A 280 9.12 -11.03 7.86
N GLY A 281 9.56 -11.04 6.61
CA GLY A 281 9.22 -12.11 5.70
C GLY A 281 10.00 -12.02 4.41
N HIS A 282 9.92 -13.09 3.63
CA HIS A 282 10.57 -13.22 2.35
C HIS A 282 9.50 -13.56 1.30
N VAL A 283 9.32 -12.68 0.32
CA VAL A 283 8.53 -12.93 -0.90
C VAL A 283 9.47 -13.56 -1.92
N TYR A 284 9.09 -14.68 -2.54
CA TYR A 284 9.93 -15.41 -3.48
C TYR A 284 9.14 -16.09 -4.61
N CYS A 285 9.87 -16.43 -5.67
CA CYS A 285 9.37 -17.18 -6.80
C CYS A 285 9.75 -18.66 -6.65
N SER A 286 8.75 -19.53 -6.45
CA SER A 286 8.98 -20.97 -6.25
C SER A 286 9.57 -21.69 -7.46
N ASP A 287 9.59 -21.05 -8.62
CA ASP A 287 10.23 -21.61 -9.83
C ASP A 287 11.76 -21.50 -9.78
N HIS A 288 12.30 -20.70 -8.85
CA HIS A 288 13.73 -20.41 -8.74
C HIS A 288 14.36 -20.83 -7.40
N ILE A 289 13.61 -20.82 -6.30
CA ILE A 289 14.07 -21.33 -4.99
C ILE A 289 12.94 -22.09 -4.28
N ASP A 290 13.30 -23.04 -3.42
CA ASP A 290 12.35 -23.79 -2.59
C ASP A 290 12.03 -23.09 -1.25
N ASP A 291 11.00 -23.59 -0.57
CA ASP A 291 10.50 -23.04 0.69
C ASP A 291 11.56 -23.09 1.81
N GLU A 292 12.43 -24.11 1.82
CA GLU A 292 13.50 -24.28 2.82
C GLU A 292 14.61 -23.25 2.63
N THR A 293 15.06 -23.04 1.40
CA THR A 293 16.05 -22.01 1.04
C THR A 293 15.53 -20.63 1.41
N ALA A 294 14.29 -20.31 1.05
CA ALA A 294 13.68 -19.02 1.37
C ALA A 294 13.55 -18.80 2.89
N LEU A 295 13.22 -19.85 3.66
CA LEU A 295 13.16 -19.79 5.11
C LEU A 295 14.54 -19.56 5.73
N ASN A 296 15.57 -20.28 5.28
CA ASN A 296 16.94 -20.10 5.77
C ASN A 296 17.42 -18.67 5.51
N GLN A 297 17.20 -18.16 4.30
CA GLN A 297 17.49 -16.76 3.95
C GLN A 297 16.70 -15.75 4.78
N LEU A 298 15.47 -16.07 5.22
CA LEU A 298 14.72 -15.22 6.15
C LEU A 298 15.33 -15.24 7.55
N VAL A 299 15.61 -16.42 8.09
CA VAL A 299 16.17 -16.62 9.44
C VAL A 299 17.50 -15.90 9.59
N GLU A 300 18.40 -16.04 8.61
CA GLU A 300 19.70 -15.35 8.56
C GLU A 300 19.56 -13.81 8.57
N GLY A 301 18.41 -13.30 8.16
CA GLY A 301 18.11 -11.88 8.07
C GLY A 301 17.45 -11.25 9.28
N LEU A 302 17.09 -12.04 10.30
CA LEU A 302 16.38 -11.52 11.45
C LEU A 302 17.30 -10.66 12.31
N ASP A 303 16.77 -9.54 12.79
CA ASP A 303 17.48 -8.66 13.73
C ASP A 303 17.57 -9.26 15.14
N GLY A 304 16.64 -10.15 15.50
CA GLY A 304 16.50 -10.71 16.84
C GLY A 304 15.96 -12.13 16.82
N GLU A 305 15.73 -12.69 18.00
CA GLU A 305 15.22 -14.07 18.14
C GLU A 305 13.82 -14.22 17.51
N ALA A 306 13.59 -15.32 16.78
CA ALA A 306 12.28 -15.62 16.22
C ALA A 306 11.22 -15.75 17.31
N MET A 307 10.04 -15.16 17.10
CA MET A 307 8.96 -15.13 18.09
C MET A 307 7.77 -16.04 17.76
N ALA A 308 7.77 -16.67 16.58
CA ALA A 308 6.74 -17.60 16.14
C ALA A 308 7.28 -18.52 15.05
N ASP A 309 6.57 -19.62 14.81
CA ASP A 309 6.84 -20.52 13.70
C ASP A 309 6.64 -19.82 12.35
N PRO A 310 7.42 -20.20 11.31
CA PRO A 310 7.31 -19.60 10.00
C PRO A 310 5.95 -19.94 9.35
N ARG A 311 5.32 -18.92 8.76
CA ARG A 311 4.07 -19.08 8.03
C ARG A 311 4.29 -18.93 6.53
N VAL A 312 4.17 -20.04 5.79
CA VAL A 312 4.20 -20.02 4.32
C VAL A 312 2.84 -19.62 3.76
N ILE A 313 2.85 -18.68 2.83
CA ILE A 313 1.68 -18.14 2.13
C ILE A 313 1.87 -18.41 0.65
N LYS A 314 0.83 -18.99 0.02
CA LYS A 314 0.76 -19.16 -1.43
C LYS A 314 -0.17 -18.11 -2.00
N PHE A 315 0.23 -17.47 -3.09
CA PHE A 315 -0.59 -16.48 -3.76
C PHE A 315 -0.34 -16.51 -5.27
N GLN A 316 -1.21 -15.83 -5.99
CA GLN A 316 -1.08 -15.56 -7.42
C GLN A 316 -1.28 -14.06 -7.65
N THR A 317 -0.37 -13.46 -8.40
CA THR A 317 -0.46 -12.04 -8.74
C THR A 317 -1.46 -11.84 -9.87
N GLY A 318 -2.36 -10.87 -9.70
CA GLY A 318 -3.41 -10.60 -10.68
C GLY A 318 -4.60 -9.85 -10.11
N LYS A 319 -5.63 -9.69 -10.93
CA LYS A 319 -6.89 -9.02 -10.55
C LYS A 319 -8.12 -9.79 -10.99
N ARG A 320 -9.26 -9.53 -10.35
CA ARG A 320 -10.56 -9.89 -10.92
C ARG A 320 -10.83 -9.04 -12.17
N LYS A 321 -11.54 -9.60 -13.14
CA LYS A 321 -11.93 -8.84 -14.34
C LYS A 321 -13.04 -7.83 -14.05
N ALA A 322 -13.83 -8.07 -13.00
CA ALA A 322 -14.77 -7.11 -12.43
C ALA A 322 -14.61 -7.04 -10.91
N PHE A 323 -14.56 -5.82 -10.38
CA PHE A 323 -14.51 -5.53 -8.94
C PHE A 323 -15.92 -5.42 -8.34
N TRP A 324 -16.88 -5.04 -9.17
CA TRP A 324 -18.30 -4.97 -8.83
C TRP A 324 -19.12 -5.65 -9.92
N ALA A 325 -19.96 -6.60 -9.53
CA ALA A 325 -20.93 -7.25 -10.40
C ALA A 325 -22.30 -7.35 -9.72
N LYS A 326 -23.35 -6.83 -10.37
CA LYS A 326 -24.72 -6.78 -9.82
C LYS A 326 -24.73 -6.13 -8.42
N ASN A 327 -25.22 -6.82 -7.40
CA ASN A 327 -25.22 -6.36 -6.01
C ASN A 327 -24.04 -6.87 -5.17
N VAL A 328 -22.94 -7.27 -5.81
CA VAL A 328 -21.70 -7.68 -5.13
C VAL A 328 -20.56 -6.73 -5.48
N CYS A 329 -19.98 -6.08 -4.49
CA CYS A 329 -18.74 -5.31 -4.61
C CYS A 329 -17.63 -6.02 -3.83
N ALA A 330 -16.51 -6.33 -4.47
CA ALA A 330 -15.37 -6.99 -3.83
C ALA A 330 -14.36 -5.99 -3.29
N LEU A 331 -13.72 -6.32 -2.17
CA LEU A 331 -12.62 -5.55 -1.57
C LEU A 331 -11.50 -6.46 -1.09
N GLY A 332 -10.29 -5.90 -0.98
CA GLY A 332 -9.10 -6.63 -0.53
C GLY A 332 -8.77 -7.81 -1.44
N LEU A 333 -8.32 -8.93 -0.87
CA LEU A 333 -7.83 -10.07 -1.64
C LEU A 333 -8.91 -10.72 -2.53
N ALA A 334 -10.20 -10.45 -2.32
CA ALA A 334 -11.26 -10.91 -3.21
C ALA A 334 -11.17 -10.25 -4.60
N THR A 335 -10.60 -9.03 -4.67
CA THR A 335 -10.38 -8.27 -5.91
C THR A 335 -9.14 -8.67 -6.70
N GLY A 336 -8.21 -9.40 -6.08
CA GLY A 336 -6.89 -9.64 -6.63
C GLY A 336 -5.79 -9.41 -5.60
N PHE A 337 -4.55 -9.59 -6.05
CA PHE A 337 -3.38 -9.39 -5.22
C PHE A 337 -2.18 -8.97 -6.05
N ILE A 338 -1.45 -8.00 -5.51
CA ILE A 338 -0.11 -7.62 -5.93
C ILE A 338 0.71 -7.68 -4.64
N GLU A 339 1.92 -8.22 -4.74
CA GLU A 339 2.84 -8.34 -3.62
C GLU A 339 3.06 -7.00 -2.88
N PRO A 340 3.35 -7.03 -1.56
CA PRO A 340 3.31 -5.85 -0.70
C PRO A 340 4.56 -4.95 -0.82
N LEU A 341 5.26 -4.96 -1.97
CA LEU A 341 6.52 -4.25 -2.18
C LEU A 341 6.42 -2.76 -1.84
N GLU A 342 5.29 -2.14 -2.20
CA GLU A 342 4.99 -0.73 -1.98
C GLU A 342 3.86 -0.49 -0.97
N SER A 343 3.56 -1.49 -0.12
CA SER A 343 2.56 -1.37 0.96
C SER A 343 1.15 -1.00 0.47
N THR A 344 0.75 -1.49 -0.70
CA THR A 344 -0.47 -1.06 -1.40
C THR A 344 -1.74 -1.85 -1.05
N SER A 345 -1.66 -2.99 -0.37
CA SER A 345 -2.83 -3.84 -0.12
C SER A 345 -3.94 -3.13 0.68
N ILE A 346 -3.59 -2.44 1.77
CA ILE A 346 -4.56 -1.66 2.58
C ILE A 346 -5.00 -0.39 1.83
N HIS A 347 -4.11 0.21 1.05
CA HIS A 347 -4.45 1.35 0.19
C HIS A 347 -5.54 0.99 -0.82
N LEU A 348 -5.41 -0.15 -1.52
CA LEU A 348 -6.41 -0.61 -2.49
C LEU A 348 -7.77 -0.92 -1.83
N ILE A 349 -7.80 -1.41 -0.60
CA ILE A 349 -9.05 -1.53 0.19
C ILE A 349 -9.68 -0.15 0.39
N HIS A 350 -8.90 0.82 0.87
CA HIS A 350 -9.39 2.19 1.09
C HIS A 350 -9.91 2.82 -0.22
N VAL A 351 -9.14 2.78 -1.30
CA VAL A 351 -9.56 3.35 -2.60
C VAL A 351 -10.83 2.66 -3.10
N GLY A 352 -10.93 1.34 -2.96
CA GLY A 352 -12.13 0.57 -3.27
C GLY A 352 -13.35 1.04 -2.48
N ILE A 353 -13.19 1.27 -1.17
CA ILE A 353 -14.25 1.82 -0.30
C ILE A 353 -14.64 3.24 -0.71
N ALA A 354 -13.65 4.13 -0.88
CA ALA A 354 -13.91 5.54 -1.19
C ALA A 354 -14.64 5.68 -2.53
N LYS A 355 -14.22 4.94 -3.56
CA LYS A 355 -14.91 4.90 -4.86
C LYS A 355 -16.29 4.23 -4.74
N MET A 356 -16.44 3.20 -3.93
CA MET A 356 -17.73 2.54 -3.72
C MET A 356 -18.73 3.52 -3.08
N LEU A 357 -18.31 4.33 -2.11
CA LEU A 357 -19.17 5.36 -1.51
C LEU A 357 -19.54 6.47 -2.50
N GLN A 358 -18.64 6.86 -3.41
CA GLN A 358 -18.95 7.80 -4.51
C GLN A 358 -19.94 7.21 -5.52
N HIS A 359 -19.91 5.89 -5.68
CA HIS A 359 -20.74 5.12 -6.59
C HIS A 359 -21.82 4.32 -5.85
N PHE A 360 -22.25 4.77 -4.66
CA PHE A 360 -23.20 4.00 -3.86
C PHE A 360 -24.55 3.86 -4.58
N PRO A 361 -25.15 2.66 -4.66
CA PRO A 361 -26.27 2.41 -5.55
C PRO A 361 -27.61 2.61 -4.84
N ASP A 362 -28.69 2.57 -5.62
CA ASP A 362 -30.03 2.18 -5.19
C ASP A 362 -30.29 0.70 -5.55
N ARG A 363 -31.50 0.18 -5.30
CA ARG A 363 -31.87 -1.21 -5.60
C ARG A 363 -31.99 -1.51 -7.10
N ASP A 364 -31.89 -0.51 -7.98
CA ASP A 364 -31.88 -0.73 -9.43
C ASP A 364 -30.48 -1.10 -9.94
N PHE A 365 -29.43 -0.84 -9.14
CA PHE A 365 -28.04 -1.19 -9.44
C PHE A 365 -27.61 -0.79 -10.85
N SER A 366 -27.72 0.51 -11.15
CA SER A 366 -27.39 1.08 -12.47
C SER A 366 -26.09 0.51 -13.07
N PRO A 367 -26.16 -0.19 -14.22
CA PRO A 367 -24.98 -0.74 -14.88
C PRO A 367 -23.94 0.33 -15.23
N VAL A 368 -24.38 1.53 -15.61
CA VAL A 368 -23.49 2.67 -15.90
C VAL A 368 -22.65 3.04 -14.68
N ASN A 369 -23.27 3.07 -13.50
CA ASN A 369 -22.58 3.40 -12.26
C ASN A 369 -21.54 2.34 -11.89
N ILE A 370 -21.92 1.06 -11.99
CA ILE A 370 -21.03 -0.10 -11.76
C ILE A 370 -19.85 -0.11 -12.75
N ASP A 371 -20.11 0.14 -14.03
CA ASP A 371 -19.08 0.16 -15.07
C ASP A 371 -18.06 1.28 -14.86
N ILE A 372 -18.50 2.46 -14.39
CA ILE A 372 -17.59 3.55 -14.03
C ILE A 372 -16.73 3.16 -12.82
N TYR A 373 -17.32 2.55 -11.78
CA TYR A 373 -16.56 2.03 -10.64
C TYR A 373 -15.48 1.05 -11.09
N ASN A 374 -15.86 0.05 -11.89
CA ASN A 374 -14.93 -0.97 -12.40
C ASN A 374 -13.77 -0.36 -13.20
N ARG A 375 -14.04 0.56 -14.15
CA ARG A 375 -12.98 1.24 -14.92
C ARG A 375 -12.05 2.07 -14.04
N ARG A 376 -12.60 2.75 -13.02
CA ARG A 376 -11.80 3.55 -12.09
C ARG A 376 -10.94 2.67 -11.19
N MET A 377 -11.42 1.52 -10.75
CA MET A 377 -10.61 0.56 -9.96
C MET A 377 -9.57 -0.14 -10.82
N GLU A 378 -9.91 -0.51 -12.06
CA GLU A 378 -8.98 -1.14 -12.98
C GLU A 378 -7.74 -0.28 -13.22
N ARG A 379 -7.93 1.03 -13.45
CA ARG A 379 -6.81 1.97 -13.61
C ARG A 379 -5.89 2.00 -12.40
N GLU A 380 -6.44 2.04 -11.18
CA GLU A 380 -5.64 2.07 -9.93
C GLU A 380 -4.78 0.81 -9.81
N VAL A 381 -5.39 -0.35 -10.02
CA VAL A 381 -4.69 -1.64 -9.85
C VAL A 381 -3.62 -1.80 -10.94
N GLN A 382 -3.88 -1.34 -12.18
CA GLN A 382 -2.88 -1.32 -13.26
C GLN A 382 -1.73 -0.35 -12.97
N GLN A 383 -1.99 0.82 -12.40
CA GLN A 383 -0.93 1.76 -11.99
C GLN A 383 -0.06 1.16 -10.89
N VAL A 384 -0.66 0.48 -9.91
CA VAL A 384 0.10 -0.23 -8.87
C VAL A 384 0.93 -1.36 -9.47
N ARG A 385 0.35 -2.15 -10.39
CA ARG A 385 1.07 -3.21 -11.11
C ARG A 385 2.29 -2.64 -11.82
N ASP A 386 2.13 -1.60 -12.63
CA ASP A 386 3.22 -1.00 -13.42
C ASP A 386 4.34 -0.46 -12.52
N PHE A 387 3.98 0.15 -11.40
CA PHE A 387 4.97 0.65 -10.44
C PHE A 387 5.73 -0.50 -9.74
N VAL A 388 5.08 -1.63 -9.43
CA VAL A 388 5.78 -2.80 -8.88
C VAL A 388 6.65 -3.48 -9.93
N ILE A 389 6.19 -3.58 -11.19
CA ILE A 389 6.99 -4.11 -12.31
C ILE A 389 8.27 -3.29 -12.48
N LEU A 390 8.20 -1.95 -12.36
CA LEU A 390 9.37 -1.08 -12.47
C LEU A 390 10.52 -1.52 -11.56
N HIS A 391 10.23 -1.92 -10.32
CA HIS A 391 11.26 -2.30 -9.36
C HIS A 391 12.07 -3.52 -9.83
N TYR A 392 11.40 -4.48 -10.47
CA TYR A 392 12.07 -5.65 -11.03
C TYR A 392 12.77 -5.35 -12.35
N HIS A 393 12.09 -4.64 -13.25
CA HIS A 393 12.56 -4.41 -14.61
C HIS A 393 13.71 -3.40 -14.68
N ALA A 394 13.74 -2.39 -13.80
CA ALA A 394 14.79 -1.38 -13.76
C ALA A 394 16.06 -1.85 -13.03
N SER A 395 16.13 -3.11 -12.60
CA SER A 395 17.32 -3.65 -11.94
C SER A 395 18.45 -3.87 -12.95
N GLU A 396 19.69 -3.54 -12.58
CA GLU A 396 20.88 -3.89 -13.36
C GLU A 396 21.44 -5.27 -12.97
N ARG A 397 20.81 -5.95 -12.01
CA ARG A 397 21.27 -7.23 -11.50
C ARG A 397 21.24 -8.31 -12.57
N ASP A 398 22.31 -9.10 -12.61
CA ASP A 398 22.50 -10.24 -13.48
C ASP A 398 22.98 -11.49 -12.73
N ASP A 399 23.06 -11.41 -11.41
CA ASP A 399 23.69 -12.39 -10.52
C ASP A 399 22.86 -13.68 -10.33
N SER A 400 21.60 -13.71 -10.76
CA SER A 400 20.75 -14.90 -10.75
C SER A 400 19.93 -15.01 -12.04
N GLU A 401 19.44 -16.22 -12.34
CA GLU A 401 18.52 -16.44 -13.46
C GLU A 401 17.24 -15.64 -13.29
N PHE A 402 16.74 -15.55 -12.06
CA PHE A 402 15.58 -14.75 -11.71
C PHE A 402 15.77 -13.28 -12.11
N TRP A 403 16.87 -12.64 -11.71
CA TRP A 403 17.12 -11.22 -12.00
C TRP A 403 17.31 -10.96 -13.50
N ARG A 404 18.03 -11.83 -14.20
CA ARG A 404 18.15 -11.74 -15.67
C ARG A 404 16.77 -11.81 -16.34
N ARG A 405 15.93 -12.75 -15.91
CA ARG A 405 14.57 -12.92 -16.44
C ARG A 405 13.70 -11.68 -16.24
N VAL A 406 13.60 -11.16 -15.01
CA VAL A 406 12.68 -10.04 -14.72
C VAL A 406 13.19 -8.70 -15.26
N ARG A 407 14.50 -8.54 -15.43
CA ARG A 407 15.08 -7.40 -16.15
C ARG A 407 14.74 -7.44 -17.64
N ASP A 408 14.83 -8.61 -18.27
CA ASP A 408 14.72 -8.74 -19.73
C ASP A 408 13.28 -9.06 -20.20
N MET A 409 12.32 -9.21 -19.27
CA MET A 409 10.92 -9.52 -19.60
C MET A 409 10.22 -8.36 -20.32
N PRO A 410 9.26 -8.64 -21.23
CA PRO A 410 8.41 -7.59 -21.79
C PRO A 410 7.57 -6.96 -20.67
N ILE A 411 7.40 -5.64 -20.74
CA ILE A 411 6.59 -4.85 -19.80
C ILE A 411 5.39 -4.22 -20.51
N PRO A 412 4.35 -3.79 -19.77
CA PRO A 412 3.23 -3.06 -20.36
C PRO A 412 3.69 -1.78 -21.10
N ASP A 413 3.07 -1.48 -22.24
CA ASP A 413 3.39 -0.27 -23.04
C ASP A 413 3.28 1.02 -22.21
N THR A 414 2.31 1.06 -21.28
CA THR A 414 2.11 2.18 -20.34
C THR A 414 3.32 2.43 -19.44
N LEU A 415 3.99 1.37 -18.99
CA LEU A 415 5.21 1.47 -18.21
C LEU A 415 6.41 1.78 -19.11
N ALA A 416 6.50 1.13 -20.27
CA ALA A 416 7.60 1.34 -21.22
C ALA A 416 7.68 2.80 -21.67
N GLU A 417 6.55 3.40 -22.07
CA GLU A 417 6.47 4.81 -22.45
C GLU A 417 7.01 5.74 -21.34
N ARG A 418 6.60 5.49 -20.10
CA ARG A 418 7.01 6.28 -18.95
C ARG A 418 8.51 6.15 -18.65
N VAL A 419 9.05 4.93 -18.71
CA VAL A 419 10.48 4.67 -18.52
C VAL A 419 11.31 5.32 -19.62
N GLU A 420 10.91 5.21 -20.89
CA GLU A 420 11.64 5.85 -21.99
C GLU A 420 11.56 7.37 -21.94
N ALA A 421 10.42 7.95 -21.58
CA ALA A 421 10.29 9.39 -21.40
C ALA A 421 11.21 9.93 -20.29
N PHE A 422 11.36 9.18 -19.19
CA PHE A 422 12.31 9.49 -18.15
C PHE A 422 13.76 9.28 -18.59
N ARG A 423 14.07 8.18 -19.29
CA ARG A 423 15.43 7.90 -19.77
C ARG A 423 15.90 8.90 -20.82
N ASP A 424 15.03 9.36 -21.73
CA ASP A 424 15.43 10.35 -22.74
C ASP A 424 15.60 11.75 -22.13
N ARG A 425 14.60 12.22 -21.36
CA ARG A 425 14.54 13.63 -20.93
C ARG A 425 14.39 13.88 -19.44
N GLY A 426 14.29 12.85 -18.61
CA GLY A 426 13.95 12.97 -17.19
C GLY A 426 12.50 13.39 -16.98
N MET A 427 11.62 13.13 -17.96
CA MET A 427 10.23 13.57 -17.90
C MET A 427 9.46 12.76 -16.86
N ILE A 428 8.76 13.45 -15.97
CA ILE A 428 7.90 12.84 -14.95
C ILE A 428 6.56 13.57 -14.99
N TYR A 429 5.48 12.80 -14.99
CA TYR A 429 4.12 13.30 -15.20
C TYR A 429 3.09 12.37 -14.57
N GLN A 430 1.92 12.93 -14.26
CA GLN A 430 0.74 12.17 -13.89
C GLN A 430 -0.13 11.92 -15.13
N VAL A 431 -0.66 10.70 -15.25
CA VAL A 431 -1.57 10.31 -16.35
C VAL A 431 -3.04 10.46 -15.99
N ALA A 432 -3.36 10.65 -14.71
CA ALA A 432 -4.71 10.88 -14.21
C ALA A 432 -4.70 11.69 -12.91
N ALA A 433 -5.79 12.42 -12.65
CA ALA A 433 -5.94 13.21 -11.42
C ALA A 433 -5.99 12.34 -10.14
N ASP A 434 -6.41 11.07 -10.29
CA ASP A 434 -6.45 10.08 -9.21
C ASP A 434 -5.24 9.14 -9.19
N GLU A 435 -4.18 9.38 -9.98
CA GLU A 435 -2.98 8.55 -9.92
C GLU A 435 -2.31 8.63 -8.54
N TYR A 436 -2.27 7.47 -7.86
CA TYR A 436 -1.75 7.37 -6.50
C TYR A 436 -0.25 7.65 -6.41
N PHE A 437 0.58 6.98 -7.23
CA PHE A 437 2.02 7.20 -7.20
C PHE A 437 2.37 8.57 -7.78
N SER A 438 2.95 9.42 -6.93
CA SER A 438 3.28 10.79 -7.28
C SER A 438 4.45 10.87 -8.26
N MET A 439 4.65 12.04 -8.87
CA MET A 439 5.88 12.31 -9.62
C MET A 439 7.16 12.11 -8.77
N ALA A 440 7.10 12.40 -7.46
CA ALA A 440 8.23 12.14 -6.57
C ALA A 440 8.50 10.65 -6.38
N SER A 441 7.46 9.81 -6.35
CA SER A 441 7.60 8.35 -6.25
C SER A 441 8.29 7.77 -7.48
N TRP A 442 7.83 8.15 -8.68
CA TRP A 442 8.49 7.75 -9.93
C TRP A 442 9.94 8.23 -10.01
N MET A 443 10.22 9.47 -9.60
CA MET A 443 11.60 9.98 -9.54
C MET A 443 12.47 9.16 -8.59
N ALA A 444 11.99 8.88 -7.37
CA ALA A 444 12.75 8.19 -6.34
C ALA A 444 13.18 6.79 -6.79
N VAL A 445 12.25 6.03 -7.38
CA VAL A 445 12.51 4.66 -7.84
C VAL A 445 13.38 4.65 -9.10
N MET A 446 13.06 5.47 -10.10
CA MET A 446 13.84 5.48 -11.34
C MET A 446 15.28 5.94 -11.13
N VAL A 447 15.49 7.05 -10.39
CA VAL A 447 16.84 7.52 -10.03
C VAL A 447 17.53 6.52 -9.09
N GLY A 448 16.82 6.03 -8.07
CA GLY A 448 17.36 5.11 -7.08
C GLY A 448 17.81 3.76 -7.65
N GLN A 449 17.19 3.31 -8.74
CA GLN A 449 17.59 2.11 -9.47
C GLN A 449 18.55 2.36 -10.64
N GLY A 450 19.07 3.58 -10.77
CA GLY A 450 20.13 3.87 -11.74
C GLY A 450 19.64 4.19 -13.16
N ILE A 451 18.34 4.45 -13.35
CA ILE A 451 17.88 5.01 -14.63
C ILE A 451 18.37 6.46 -14.71
N GLU A 452 19.41 6.68 -15.50
CA GLU A 452 19.98 8.02 -15.71
C GLU A 452 19.36 8.68 -16.95
N PRO A 453 18.70 9.84 -16.79
CA PRO A 453 18.22 10.61 -17.93
C PRO A 453 19.38 11.10 -18.81
N ARG A 454 19.27 10.89 -20.12
CA ARG A 454 20.28 11.30 -21.11
C ARG A 454 20.52 12.80 -21.11
N ILE A 455 19.46 13.61 -21.05
CA ILE A 455 19.55 15.07 -21.05
C ILE A 455 18.36 15.69 -20.32
N ALA A 456 18.53 16.83 -19.65
CA ALA A 456 17.38 17.58 -19.15
C ALA A 456 16.59 18.25 -20.30
N ASN A 457 15.37 18.70 -20.00
CA ASN A 457 14.65 19.62 -20.87
C ASN A 457 15.51 20.89 -21.11
N PRO A 458 15.78 21.27 -22.37
CA PRO A 458 16.68 22.38 -22.68
C PRO A 458 16.21 23.74 -22.16
N LEU A 459 14.91 23.92 -21.89
CA LEU A 459 14.36 25.19 -21.36
C LEU A 459 15.01 25.60 -20.03
N TYR A 460 15.45 24.62 -19.24
CA TYR A 460 16.00 24.80 -17.91
C TYR A 460 17.40 25.40 -17.94
N ARG A 461 18.08 25.33 -19.09
CA ARG A 461 19.39 25.97 -19.28
C ARG A 461 19.29 27.49 -19.37
N PHE A 462 18.08 28.03 -19.63
CA PHE A 462 17.84 29.46 -19.69
C PHE A 462 17.49 30.08 -18.33
N GLN A 463 17.36 29.27 -17.28
CA GLN A 463 17.15 29.76 -15.92
C GLN A 463 18.43 30.41 -15.36
N ASN A 464 18.27 31.19 -14.28
CA ASN A 464 19.41 31.59 -13.45
C ASN A 464 19.88 30.39 -12.60
N LEU A 465 20.86 29.65 -13.12
CA LEU A 465 21.33 28.41 -12.53
C LEU A 465 22.16 28.61 -11.25
N GLU A 466 22.80 29.77 -11.06
CA GLU A 466 23.46 30.11 -9.80
C GLU A 466 22.43 30.26 -8.69
N ARG A 467 21.37 31.04 -8.94
CA ARG A 467 20.25 31.20 -7.99
C ARG A 467 19.54 29.87 -7.71
N ALA A 468 19.40 29.01 -8.72
CA ALA A 468 18.84 27.68 -8.55
C ALA A 468 19.73 26.81 -7.64
N ALA A 469 21.05 26.78 -7.89
CA ALA A 469 22.01 26.04 -7.07
C ALA A 469 22.00 26.51 -5.60
N GLU A 470 22.00 27.82 -5.36
CA GLU A 470 21.85 28.37 -4.01
C GLU A 470 20.52 27.96 -3.35
N GLY A 471 19.43 27.90 -4.13
CA GLY A 471 18.12 27.45 -3.65
C GLY A 471 18.13 25.99 -3.22
N PHE A 472 18.72 25.12 -4.05
CA PHE A 472 18.93 23.72 -3.71
C PHE A 472 19.77 23.58 -2.44
N GLU A 473 20.82 24.37 -2.29
CA GLU A 473 21.70 24.26 -1.13
C GLU A 473 21.07 24.76 0.18
N ARG A 474 20.26 25.83 0.08
CA ARG A 474 19.42 26.27 1.21
C ARG A 474 18.44 25.18 1.64
N VAL A 475 17.70 24.59 0.70
CA VAL A 475 16.73 23.53 1.02
C VAL A 475 17.41 22.32 1.64
N ARG A 476 18.52 21.85 1.06
CA ARG A 476 19.30 20.72 1.60
C ARG A 476 19.72 20.98 3.04
N THR A 477 20.28 22.16 3.31
CA THR A 477 20.73 22.55 4.65
C THR A 477 19.56 22.66 5.63
N THR A 478 18.46 23.31 5.22
CA THR A 478 17.25 23.44 6.04
C THR A 478 16.65 22.09 6.40
N PHE A 479 16.53 21.16 5.45
CA PHE A 479 15.99 19.83 5.73
C PHE A 479 16.91 18.99 6.60
N ALA A 480 18.24 19.07 6.41
CA ALA A 480 19.19 18.40 7.28
C ALA A 480 19.10 18.90 8.73
N GLN A 481 19.02 20.22 8.94
CA GLN A 481 18.88 20.84 10.27
C GLN A 481 17.52 20.51 10.91
N ALA A 482 16.44 20.62 10.14
CA ALA A 482 15.10 20.29 10.62
C ALA A 482 14.99 18.82 11.02
N ALA A 483 15.53 17.91 10.21
CA ALA A 483 15.56 16.48 10.53
C ALA A 483 16.37 16.20 11.81
N GLU A 484 17.47 16.90 12.07
CA GLU A 484 18.28 16.72 13.29
C GLU A 484 17.54 17.19 14.56
N ALA A 485 16.71 18.23 14.44
CA ALA A 485 15.94 18.79 15.55
C ALA A 485 14.73 17.93 15.96
N LEU A 486 14.29 16.98 15.11
CA LEU A 486 13.20 16.07 15.42
C LEU A 486 13.60 15.10 16.55
N PRO A 487 12.70 14.69 17.45
CA PRO A 487 13.01 13.65 18.43
C PRO A 487 13.30 12.29 17.76
N THR A 488 13.97 11.39 18.50
CA THR A 488 14.06 9.99 18.10
C THR A 488 12.68 9.37 18.04
N HIS A 489 12.51 8.33 17.21
CA HIS A 489 11.21 7.74 16.95
C HIS A 489 10.47 7.31 18.23
N GLU A 490 11.11 6.54 19.10
CA GLU A 490 10.51 6.08 20.35
C GLU A 490 10.18 7.24 21.30
N ALA A 491 11.07 8.24 21.42
CA ALA A 491 10.83 9.41 22.27
C ALA A 491 9.60 10.20 21.81
N PHE A 492 9.43 10.38 20.50
CA PHE A 492 8.24 11.02 19.94
C PHE A 492 6.97 10.25 20.30
N LEU A 493 6.96 8.94 20.07
CA LEU A 493 5.77 8.11 20.34
C LEU A 493 5.37 8.15 21.82
N LYS A 494 6.33 8.18 22.74
CA LYS A 494 6.05 8.30 24.18
C LYS A 494 5.55 9.69 24.55
N ALA A 495 6.17 10.75 24.05
CA ALA A 495 5.79 12.14 24.34
C ALA A 495 4.37 12.46 23.86
N GLU A 496 3.98 11.94 22.69
CA GLU A 496 2.66 12.16 22.08
C GLU A 496 1.59 11.14 22.53
N ASN A 497 1.89 10.32 23.56
CA ASN A 497 1.00 9.27 24.06
C ASN A 497 0.57 8.26 22.97
N LEU A 498 1.41 7.99 21.98
CA LEU A 498 1.18 7.02 20.90
C LEU A 498 1.72 5.62 21.27
N TRP A 499 2.56 5.55 22.30
CA TRP A 499 3.17 4.33 22.80
C TRP A 499 2.23 3.55 23.73
N LYS A 500 2.08 2.23 23.53
CA LYS A 500 1.30 1.39 24.43
C LYS A 500 2.18 0.97 25.60
N THR A 501 1.89 1.55 26.77
CA THR A 501 2.49 1.13 28.04
C THR A 501 2.12 -0.32 28.36
N ALA A 502 3.03 -1.02 29.04
CA ALA A 502 2.85 -2.42 29.45
C ALA A 502 1.60 -2.61 30.32
#